data_AF-A0A925F5L8-F1
#
_entry.id   AF-A0A925F5L8-F1
#
_cell.length_a   1.000
_cell.length_b   1.000
_cell.length_c   1.000
_cell.angle_alpha   90.00
_cell.angle_beta   90.00
_cell.angle_gamma   90.00
#
_symmetry.space_group_name_H-M   'P 1'
#
loop_
_entity.id
_entity.type
_entity.pdbx_description
1 polymer ?
#
loop_
_entity_poly.entity_id
_entity_poly.type
_entity_poly.pdbx_seq_one_letter_code
_entity_poly.pdbx_strand_id
1 'polypeptide(L)'
;MRLPGLWLLLVVLSPSLQAQKTLAEYEASYRNALALVKAKDFEKARLVLGPLTQARYTHARAPYANYFYALSLLKTARPTEAKNTLRQLLERFPTWEKVDEAHYLMANACFEDEDYPAAIEALRTIDDPTLRPDANALEDYYLRRNLSLPVLKGLYVTFPDDRLVALSLIDLIQRTSTEKADLELSDRLTNRYGVRPTPSGAPTATSTTANTPTTTSPPAAKSTGPKGVYNVGVLFPFQVAELDERNRPVRNTQFALDLYNGIRLAVKRLQTDGTLINLFAYDIENDSGQMQNLVKNRPFQQTDLLIGPLYVEPYKVAAAWSAENGVPLVNPISTNRRLIEGAPNQFLVQPSPEQQAVGAAQFAQTRFGTAPAAVFYGPDRVDSLMAAAYVAQLKVQKTDVLVLKRNALGSAETVATSAGTLEGKRLGHIFVASSQKGSGTAFLSALSKNRLGSVPTLLLAEAFALDNVSASTFSGREVFLLDPTFADPEKPEVQTFL
;
A
#
# COMPACT_ATOMS: atom_id res chain seq x y z
N MET A 1 -37.89 -7.49 -75.70
CA MET A 1 -39.08 -7.67 -74.83
C MET A 1 -38.59 -8.42 -73.59
N ARG A 2 -38.23 -7.77 -72.48
CA ARG A 2 -39.05 -7.27 -71.34
C ARG A 2 -39.82 -8.39 -70.58
N LEU A 3 -39.26 -8.81 -69.41
CA LEU A 3 -39.80 -9.14 -68.04
C LEU A 3 -41.25 -9.68 -67.87
N PRO A 4 -41.65 -10.38 -66.76
CA PRO A 4 -41.25 -10.21 -65.33
C PRO A 4 -41.04 -11.55 -64.56
N GLY A 5 -40.78 -11.69 -63.25
CA GLY A 5 -40.70 -10.79 -62.08
C GLY A 5 -40.50 -11.62 -60.79
N LEU A 6 -39.76 -11.04 -59.85
CA LEU A 6 -39.35 -11.46 -58.50
C LEU A 6 -40.53 -11.49 -57.50
N TRP A 7 -40.57 -12.38 -56.50
CA TRP A 7 -41.09 -12.08 -55.14
C TRP A 7 -40.44 -13.01 -54.08
N LEU A 8 -39.45 -12.47 -53.38
CA LEU A 8 -38.93 -12.98 -52.09
C LEU A 8 -39.79 -12.34 -51.00
N LEU A 9 -40.54 -13.15 -50.25
CA LEU A 9 -41.45 -12.70 -49.20
C LEU A 9 -40.63 -12.49 -47.91
N LEU A 10 -40.22 -11.25 -47.67
CA LEU A 10 -39.51 -10.82 -46.46
C LEU A 10 -40.56 -10.52 -45.39
N VAL A 11 -40.86 -11.52 -44.56
CA VAL A 11 -41.73 -11.35 -43.37
C VAL A 11 -40.94 -10.54 -42.34
N VAL A 12 -41.20 -9.23 -42.29
CA VAL A 12 -40.78 -8.38 -41.18
C VAL A 12 -41.71 -8.69 -40.01
N LEU A 13 -41.30 -9.58 -39.10
CA LEU A 13 -41.98 -9.76 -37.82
C LEU A 13 -41.91 -8.43 -37.05
N SER A 14 -43.02 -7.70 -37.00
CA SER A 14 -43.18 -6.59 -36.07
C SER A 14 -43.23 -7.16 -34.64
N PRO A 15 -42.39 -6.71 -33.69
CA PRO A 15 -42.49 -7.17 -32.31
C PRO A 15 -43.88 -6.83 -31.75
N SER A 16 -44.52 -7.79 -31.06
CA SER A 16 -45.86 -7.61 -30.50
C SER A 16 -45.91 -6.46 -29.48
N LEU A 17 -47.04 -5.75 -29.39
CA LEU A 17 -47.25 -4.61 -28.46
C LEU A 17 -46.86 -4.94 -27.01
N GLN A 18 -47.04 -6.20 -26.60
CA GLN A 18 -46.72 -6.67 -25.25
C GLN A 18 -45.21 -6.78 -25.01
N ALA A 19 -44.42 -7.20 -26.00
CA ALA A 19 -42.96 -7.21 -25.92
C ALA A 19 -42.39 -5.77 -25.84
N GLN A 20 -43.02 -4.83 -26.55
CA GLN A 20 -42.63 -3.42 -26.56
C GLN A 20 -42.88 -2.73 -25.21
N LYS A 21 -44.01 -3.05 -24.54
CA LYS A 21 -44.31 -2.55 -23.19
C LYS A 21 -43.35 -3.09 -22.13
N THR A 22 -43.00 -4.37 -22.20
CA THR A 22 -42.03 -4.98 -21.25
C THR A 22 -40.61 -4.44 -21.39
N LEU A 23 -40.21 -4.01 -22.60
CA LEU A 23 -38.90 -3.39 -22.83
C LEU A 23 -38.85 -1.97 -22.25
N ALA A 24 -39.91 -1.18 -22.41
CA ALA A 24 -39.97 0.17 -21.85
C ALA A 24 -39.91 0.16 -20.31
N GLU A 25 -40.61 -0.77 -19.67
CA GLU A 25 -40.57 -0.98 -18.21
C GLU A 25 -39.17 -1.43 -17.74
N TYR A 26 -38.51 -2.31 -18.49
CA TYR A 26 -37.12 -2.71 -18.24
C TYR A 26 -36.19 -1.50 -18.31
N GLU A 27 -36.27 -0.68 -19.36
CA GLU A 27 -35.39 0.49 -19.54
C GLU A 27 -35.60 1.57 -18.48
N ALA A 28 -36.84 1.76 -18.02
CA ALA A 28 -37.13 2.67 -16.92
C ALA A 28 -36.50 2.17 -15.61
N SER A 29 -36.66 0.89 -15.30
CA SER A 29 -36.08 0.26 -14.11
C SER A 29 -34.55 0.28 -14.15
N TYR A 30 -33.97 0.01 -15.31
CA TYR A 30 -32.53 0.07 -15.54
C TYR A 30 -31.97 1.50 -15.35
N ARG A 31 -32.64 2.52 -15.90
CA ARG A 31 -32.23 3.93 -15.70
C ARG A 31 -32.29 4.35 -14.23
N ASN A 32 -33.34 3.95 -13.52
CA ASN A 32 -33.45 4.18 -12.08
C ASN A 32 -32.30 3.51 -11.31
N ALA A 33 -32.04 2.23 -11.59
CA ALA A 33 -30.92 1.51 -11.01
C ALA A 33 -29.57 2.19 -11.26
N LEU A 34 -29.31 2.67 -12.48
CA LEU A 34 -28.07 3.39 -12.78
C LEU A 34 -27.94 4.70 -12.00
N ALA A 35 -29.04 5.42 -11.77
CA ALA A 35 -29.03 6.61 -10.92
C ALA A 35 -28.66 6.25 -9.47
N LEU A 36 -29.19 5.14 -8.95
CA LEU A 36 -28.85 4.63 -7.61
C LEU A 36 -27.38 4.19 -7.51
N VAL A 37 -26.86 3.48 -8.51
CA VAL A 37 -25.43 3.11 -8.59
C VAL A 37 -24.54 4.36 -8.60
N LYS A 38 -24.89 5.37 -9.40
CA LYS A 38 -24.17 6.65 -9.45
C LYS A 38 -24.21 7.40 -8.12
N ALA A 39 -25.35 7.32 -7.41
CA ALA A 39 -25.52 7.88 -6.08
C ALA A 39 -24.86 7.03 -4.98
N LYS A 40 -24.22 5.90 -5.32
CA LYS A 40 -23.60 4.93 -4.39
C LYS A 40 -24.60 4.27 -3.42
N ASP A 41 -25.89 4.28 -3.73
CA ASP A 41 -26.92 3.57 -2.97
C ASP A 41 -27.03 2.12 -3.47
N PHE A 42 -26.00 1.33 -3.18
CA PHE A 42 -25.83 -0.03 -3.71
C PHE A 42 -26.89 -1.02 -3.20
N GLU A 43 -27.42 -0.83 -1.99
CA GLU A 43 -28.50 -1.70 -1.48
C GLU A 43 -29.80 -1.50 -2.27
N LYS A 44 -30.22 -0.25 -2.53
CA LYS A 44 -31.40 -0.02 -3.37
C LYS A 44 -31.14 -0.41 -4.81
N ALA A 45 -29.95 -0.12 -5.35
CA ALA A 45 -29.57 -0.51 -6.70
C ALA A 45 -29.68 -2.03 -6.88
N ARG A 46 -29.15 -2.82 -5.93
CA ARG A 46 -29.25 -4.29 -5.92
C ARG A 46 -30.70 -4.76 -6.00
N LEU A 47 -31.59 -4.22 -5.17
CA LEU A 47 -33.01 -4.59 -5.16
C LEU A 47 -33.71 -4.30 -6.50
N VAL A 48 -33.40 -3.18 -7.14
CA VAL A 48 -33.98 -2.79 -8.44
C VAL A 48 -33.37 -3.60 -9.59
N LEU A 49 -32.08 -3.91 -9.53
CA LEU A 49 -31.37 -4.64 -10.59
C LEU A 49 -31.64 -6.14 -10.59
N GLY A 50 -31.88 -6.77 -9.43
CA GLY A 50 -32.08 -8.21 -9.31
C GLY A 50 -33.15 -8.78 -10.26
N PRO A 51 -34.36 -8.19 -10.36
CA PRO A 51 -35.37 -8.65 -11.32
C PRO A 51 -34.94 -8.52 -12.79
N LEU A 52 -34.02 -7.61 -13.10
CA LEU A 52 -33.53 -7.34 -14.46
C LEU A 52 -32.47 -8.34 -14.94
N THR A 53 -31.93 -9.19 -14.06
CA THR A 53 -30.93 -10.20 -14.42
C THR A 53 -31.52 -11.50 -14.97
N GLN A 54 -32.85 -11.65 -14.91
CA GLN A 54 -33.55 -12.88 -15.24
C GLN A 54 -33.29 -13.38 -16.67
N ALA A 55 -33.28 -14.71 -16.84
CA ALA A 55 -32.87 -15.39 -18.08
C ALA A 55 -33.64 -14.94 -19.34
N ARG A 56 -34.90 -14.51 -19.17
CA ARG A 56 -35.76 -14.03 -20.27
C ARG A 56 -35.27 -12.76 -20.96
N TYR A 57 -34.42 -11.96 -20.31
CA TYR A 57 -33.89 -10.72 -20.87
C TYR A 57 -32.59 -11.01 -21.64
N THR A 58 -32.63 -10.83 -22.96
CA THR A 58 -31.49 -11.09 -23.87
C THR A 58 -31.10 -9.89 -24.72
N HIS A 59 -31.78 -8.74 -24.56
CA HIS A 59 -31.49 -7.51 -25.29
C HIS A 59 -30.18 -6.84 -24.82
N ALA A 60 -29.69 -5.87 -25.58
CA ALA A 60 -28.38 -5.20 -25.38
C ALA A 60 -28.12 -4.65 -23.95
N ARG A 61 -29.15 -4.28 -23.19
CA ARG A 61 -29.01 -3.78 -21.80
C ARG A 61 -28.98 -4.87 -20.72
N ALA A 62 -29.26 -6.12 -21.06
CA ALA A 62 -29.25 -7.25 -20.13
C ALA A 62 -27.86 -7.51 -19.51
N PRO A 63 -26.76 -7.58 -20.27
CA PRO A 63 -25.45 -7.84 -19.68
C PRO A 63 -25.02 -6.72 -18.71
N TYR A 64 -25.32 -5.47 -19.05
CA TYR A 64 -25.07 -4.32 -18.17
C TYR A 64 -25.84 -4.41 -16.84
N ALA A 65 -27.11 -4.80 -16.86
CA ALA A 65 -27.88 -4.96 -15.62
C ALA A 65 -27.30 -6.07 -14.72
N ASN A 66 -26.87 -7.19 -15.32
CA ASN A 66 -26.18 -8.26 -14.59
C ASN A 66 -24.86 -7.76 -13.97
N TYR A 67 -24.07 -7.01 -14.73
CA TYR A 67 -22.81 -6.43 -14.26
C TYR A 67 -23.02 -5.48 -13.08
N PHE A 68 -23.95 -4.52 -13.21
CA PHE A 68 -24.23 -3.58 -12.12
C PHE A 68 -24.90 -4.25 -10.91
N TYR A 69 -25.67 -5.33 -11.13
CA TYR A 69 -26.21 -6.14 -10.04
C TYR A 69 -25.08 -6.80 -9.25
N ALA A 70 -24.14 -7.45 -9.94
CA ALA A 70 -22.97 -8.07 -9.33
C ALA A 70 -22.09 -7.06 -8.60
N LEU A 71 -21.86 -5.88 -9.20
CA LEU A 71 -21.13 -4.78 -8.55
C LEU A 71 -21.83 -4.36 -7.25
N SER A 72 -23.16 -4.23 -7.28
CA SER A 72 -23.93 -3.84 -6.10
C SER A 72 -23.86 -4.91 -5.01
N LEU A 73 -23.92 -6.20 -5.38
CA LEU A 73 -23.72 -7.32 -4.45
C LEU A 73 -22.34 -7.29 -3.78
N LEU A 74 -21.29 -7.05 -4.55
CA LEU A 74 -19.93 -6.96 -4.01
C LEU A 74 -19.78 -5.77 -3.06
N LYS A 75 -20.35 -4.61 -3.40
CA LYS A 75 -20.33 -3.41 -2.54
C LYS A 75 -21.17 -3.55 -1.28
N THR A 76 -22.05 -4.54 -1.21
CA THR A 76 -22.83 -4.86 0.00
C THR A 76 -22.38 -6.15 0.68
N ALA A 77 -21.11 -6.52 0.50
CA ALA A 77 -20.44 -7.65 1.16
C ALA A 77 -21.10 -9.01 0.89
N ARG A 78 -21.53 -9.26 -0.36
CA ARG A 78 -22.10 -10.54 -0.83
C ARG A 78 -21.28 -11.12 -1.99
N PRO A 79 -20.01 -11.48 -1.76
CA PRO A 79 -19.09 -11.88 -2.83
C PRO A 79 -19.52 -13.17 -3.53
N THR A 80 -20.04 -14.17 -2.80
CA THR A 80 -20.52 -15.43 -3.38
C THR A 80 -21.67 -15.23 -4.37
N GLU A 81 -22.65 -14.37 -4.04
CA GLU A 81 -23.76 -14.03 -4.92
C GLU A 81 -23.28 -13.27 -6.16
N ALA A 82 -22.32 -12.34 -5.98
CA ALA A 82 -21.69 -11.60 -7.07
C ALA A 82 -20.97 -12.55 -8.04
N LYS A 83 -20.15 -13.47 -7.50
CA LYS A 83 -19.45 -14.52 -8.26
C LYS A 83 -20.41 -15.34 -9.13
N ASN A 84 -21.50 -15.83 -8.54
CA ASN A 84 -22.50 -16.61 -9.28
C ASN A 84 -23.20 -15.80 -10.38
N THR A 85 -23.52 -14.53 -10.11
CA THR A 85 -24.11 -13.61 -11.09
C THR A 85 -23.17 -13.36 -12.27
N LEU A 86 -21.89 -13.13 -11.98
CA LEU A 86 -20.87 -12.88 -13.01
C LEU A 86 -20.62 -14.11 -13.86
N ARG A 87 -20.69 -15.32 -13.27
CA ARG A 87 -20.57 -16.57 -14.02
C ARG A 87 -21.70 -16.68 -15.05
N GLN A 88 -22.93 -16.46 -14.61
CA GLN A 88 -24.10 -16.47 -15.49
C GLN A 88 -24.02 -15.38 -16.57
N LEU A 89 -23.50 -14.20 -16.24
CA LEU A 89 -23.28 -13.12 -17.20
C LEU A 89 -22.31 -13.55 -18.31
N LEU A 90 -21.15 -14.09 -17.94
CA LEU A 90 -20.12 -14.52 -18.87
C LEU A 90 -20.56 -15.72 -19.72
N GLU A 91 -21.30 -16.66 -19.14
CA GLU A 91 -21.89 -17.81 -19.87
C GLU A 91 -22.95 -17.38 -20.89
N ARG A 92 -23.80 -16.40 -20.53
CA ARG A 92 -24.93 -15.97 -21.38
C ARG A 92 -24.52 -14.93 -22.41
N PHE A 93 -23.50 -14.13 -22.13
CA PHE A 93 -23.06 -13.03 -22.98
C PHE A 93 -21.55 -13.06 -23.22
N PRO A 94 -21.01 -14.15 -23.82
CA PRO A 94 -19.56 -14.34 -23.99
C PRO A 94 -18.90 -13.35 -24.95
N THR A 95 -19.68 -12.67 -25.80
CA THR A 95 -19.20 -11.67 -26.76
C THR A 95 -19.53 -10.23 -26.32
N TRP A 96 -19.85 -10.02 -25.05
CA TRP A 96 -20.18 -8.68 -24.55
C TRP A 96 -18.93 -7.79 -24.58
N GLU A 97 -19.12 -6.52 -24.97
CA GLU A 97 -18.00 -5.57 -25.13
C GLU A 97 -17.23 -5.28 -23.83
N LYS A 98 -17.76 -5.69 -22.67
CA LYS A 98 -17.15 -5.53 -21.35
C LYS A 98 -16.88 -6.84 -20.62
N VAL A 99 -16.61 -7.90 -21.38
CA VAL A 99 -16.27 -9.23 -20.82
C VAL A 99 -15.05 -9.15 -19.91
N ASP A 100 -14.05 -8.35 -20.29
CA ASP A 100 -12.82 -8.14 -19.53
C ASP A 100 -13.09 -7.44 -18.18
N GLU A 101 -13.93 -6.40 -18.15
CA GLU A 101 -14.33 -5.77 -16.89
C GLU A 101 -15.19 -6.71 -16.04
N ALA A 102 -16.00 -7.58 -16.65
CA ALA A 102 -16.74 -8.61 -15.92
C ALA A 102 -15.82 -9.65 -15.28
N HIS A 103 -14.77 -10.08 -15.99
CA HIS A 103 -13.73 -10.96 -15.45
C HIS A 103 -12.91 -10.28 -14.34
N TYR A 104 -12.60 -8.99 -14.46
CA TYR A 104 -11.98 -8.22 -13.37
C TYR A 104 -12.87 -8.17 -12.12
N LEU A 105 -14.16 -7.88 -12.29
CA LEU A 105 -15.11 -7.87 -11.19
C LEU A 105 -15.32 -9.27 -10.59
N MET A 106 -15.25 -10.32 -11.42
CA MET A 106 -15.29 -11.72 -11.00
C MET A 106 -14.09 -12.05 -10.12
N ALA A 107 -12.89 -11.67 -10.54
CA ALA A 107 -11.68 -11.87 -9.74
C ALA A 107 -11.79 -11.21 -8.37
N ASN A 108 -12.28 -9.97 -8.30
CA ASN A 108 -12.52 -9.29 -7.03
C ASN A 108 -13.53 -10.04 -6.15
N ALA A 109 -14.65 -10.49 -6.73
CA ALA A 109 -15.63 -11.28 -6.01
C ALA A 109 -15.05 -12.62 -5.50
N CYS A 110 -14.23 -13.31 -6.30
CA CYS A 110 -13.55 -14.54 -5.88
C CYS A 110 -12.53 -14.28 -4.76
N PHE A 111 -11.75 -13.19 -4.83
CA PHE A 111 -10.81 -12.83 -3.78
C PHE A 111 -11.50 -12.51 -2.44
N GLU A 112 -12.59 -11.74 -2.46
CA GLU A 112 -13.40 -11.46 -1.27
C GLU A 112 -14.12 -12.71 -0.72
N ASP A 113 -14.33 -13.72 -1.56
CA ASP A 113 -14.87 -15.04 -1.20
C ASP A 113 -13.77 -16.04 -0.78
N GLU A 114 -12.50 -15.60 -0.69
CA GLU A 114 -11.30 -16.40 -0.40
C GLU A 114 -11.02 -17.54 -1.41
N ASP A 115 -11.64 -17.49 -2.59
CA ASP A 115 -11.47 -18.42 -3.70
C ASP A 115 -10.34 -17.95 -4.62
N TYR A 116 -9.12 -17.94 -4.07
CA TYR A 116 -7.93 -17.43 -4.75
C TYR A 116 -7.64 -18.07 -6.12
N PRO A 117 -7.78 -19.40 -6.31
CA PRO A 117 -7.55 -19.99 -7.64
C PRO A 117 -8.51 -19.48 -8.71
N ALA A 118 -9.81 -19.41 -8.40
CA ALA A 118 -10.79 -18.88 -9.33
C ALA A 118 -10.57 -17.38 -9.61
N ALA A 119 -10.05 -16.64 -8.62
CA ALA A 119 -9.71 -15.24 -8.80
C ALA A 119 -8.56 -15.05 -9.81
N ILE A 120 -7.47 -15.80 -9.66
CA ILE A 120 -6.31 -15.74 -10.56
C ILE A 120 -6.70 -16.21 -11.97
N GLU A 121 -7.48 -17.29 -12.09
CA GLU A 121 -8.00 -17.72 -13.40
C GLU A 121 -8.82 -16.61 -14.08
N ALA A 122 -9.70 -15.95 -13.34
CA ALA A 122 -10.50 -14.85 -13.87
C ALA A 122 -9.64 -13.65 -14.29
N LEU A 123 -8.49 -13.39 -13.67
CA LEU A 123 -7.57 -12.34 -14.13
C LEU A 123 -6.82 -12.71 -15.40
N ARG A 124 -6.45 -14.00 -15.53
CA ARG A 124 -5.71 -14.52 -16.68
C ARG A 124 -6.53 -14.56 -17.96
N THR A 125 -7.86 -14.58 -17.86
CA THR A 125 -8.77 -14.55 -19.02
C THR A 125 -9.01 -13.16 -19.59
N ILE A 126 -8.59 -12.11 -18.89
CA ILE A 126 -8.81 -10.74 -19.34
C ILE A 126 -7.71 -10.44 -20.41
N ASP A 127 -8.07 -9.93 -21.58
CA ASP A 127 -7.12 -9.73 -22.71
C ASP A 127 -6.72 -8.26 -22.97
N ASP A 128 -7.58 -7.29 -22.64
CA ASP A 128 -7.37 -5.84 -22.76
C ASP A 128 -6.06 -5.33 -22.09
N PRO A 129 -5.03 -4.92 -22.82
CA PRO A 129 -3.76 -4.48 -22.23
C PRO A 129 -3.91 -3.28 -21.28
N THR A 130 -4.99 -2.49 -21.39
CA THR A 130 -5.24 -1.34 -20.50
C THR A 130 -5.74 -1.74 -19.12
N LEU A 131 -6.40 -2.89 -18.98
CA LEU A 131 -6.91 -3.40 -17.70
C LEU A 131 -5.88 -4.30 -16.97
N ARG A 132 -4.81 -4.70 -17.67
CA ARG A 132 -3.71 -5.53 -17.16
C ARG A 132 -3.05 -4.97 -15.89
N PRO A 133 -2.70 -3.68 -15.82
CA PRO A 133 -2.08 -3.11 -14.64
C PRO A 133 -3.00 -3.18 -13.42
N ASP A 134 -4.28 -2.87 -13.59
CA ASP A 134 -5.29 -2.93 -12.52
C ASP A 134 -5.53 -4.37 -12.05
N ALA A 135 -5.61 -5.32 -12.97
CA ALA A 135 -5.70 -6.76 -12.68
C ALA A 135 -4.51 -7.23 -11.82
N ASN A 136 -3.28 -6.87 -12.21
CA ASN A 136 -2.08 -7.21 -11.45
C ASN A 136 -2.06 -6.55 -10.07
N ALA A 137 -2.51 -5.30 -9.96
CA ALA A 137 -2.59 -4.59 -8.70
C ALA A 137 -3.61 -5.22 -7.74
N LEU A 138 -4.75 -5.68 -8.28
CA LEU A 138 -5.77 -6.42 -7.52
C LEU A 138 -5.19 -7.72 -6.97
N GLU A 139 -4.51 -8.51 -7.81
CA GLU A 139 -3.87 -9.75 -7.39
C GLU A 139 -2.81 -9.53 -6.30
N ASP A 140 -1.88 -8.59 -6.51
CA ASP A 140 -0.83 -8.28 -5.53
C ASP A 140 -1.42 -7.83 -4.19
N TYR A 141 -2.48 -7.00 -4.22
CA TYR A 141 -3.19 -6.58 -3.01
C TYR A 141 -3.70 -7.75 -2.18
N TYR A 142 -4.40 -8.71 -2.80
CA TYR A 142 -4.93 -9.86 -2.07
C TYR A 142 -3.87 -10.86 -1.67
N LEU A 143 -2.89 -11.17 -2.53
CA LEU A 143 -1.81 -12.11 -2.20
C LEU A 143 -0.95 -11.66 -1.03
N ARG A 144 -0.81 -10.34 -0.81
CA ARG A 144 -0.09 -9.78 0.34
C ARG A 144 -0.95 -9.59 1.59
N ARG A 145 -2.27 -9.76 1.49
CA ARG A 145 -3.22 -9.56 2.59
C ARG A 145 -3.35 -10.83 3.44
N ASN A 146 -2.37 -11.03 4.33
CA ASN A 146 -2.41 -12.06 5.38
C ASN A 146 -2.60 -13.53 4.91
N LEU A 147 -2.20 -13.88 3.68
CA LEU A 147 -2.22 -15.30 3.26
C LEU A 147 -1.23 -16.13 4.08
N SER A 148 -1.64 -17.35 4.44
CA SER A 148 -0.78 -18.30 5.11
C SER A 148 0.19 -18.97 4.12
N LEU A 149 1.35 -19.37 4.61
CA LEU A 149 2.38 -20.03 3.80
C LEU A 149 1.88 -21.31 3.08
N PRO A 150 1.06 -22.19 3.69
CA PRO A 150 0.49 -23.33 2.98
C PRO A 150 -0.41 -22.96 1.80
N VAL A 151 -1.25 -21.92 1.95
CA VAL A 151 -2.14 -21.45 0.87
C VAL A 151 -1.32 -20.97 -0.30
N LEU A 152 -0.29 -20.16 -0.03
CA LEU A 152 0.53 -19.57 -1.08
C LEU A 152 1.42 -20.60 -1.81
N LYS A 153 1.89 -21.64 -1.10
CA LYS A 153 2.52 -22.81 -1.72
C LYS A 153 1.53 -23.57 -2.62
N GLY A 154 0.29 -23.76 -2.16
CA GLY A 154 -0.77 -24.36 -2.96
C GLY A 154 -1.05 -23.58 -4.24
N LEU A 155 -1.16 -22.25 -4.13
CA LEU A 155 -1.33 -21.38 -5.29
C LEU A 155 -0.16 -21.47 -6.26
N TYR A 156 1.08 -21.53 -5.77
CA TYR A 156 2.25 -21.70 -6.63
C TYR A 156 2.26 -23.05 -7.36
N VAL A 157 1.75 -24.12 -6.74
CA VAL A 157 1.59 -25.42 -7.40
C VAL A 157 0.55 -25.34 -8.53
N THR A 158 -0.55 -24.63 -8.31
CA THR A 158 -1.61 -24.46 -9.32
C THR A 158 -1.20 -23.51 -10.44
N PHE A 159 -0.50 -22.42 -10.11
CA PHE A 159 -0.07 -21.38 -11.03
C PHE A 159 1.45 -21.21 -11.01
N PRO A 160 2.21 -22.21 -11.48
CA PRO A 160 3.66 -22.17 -11.38
C PRO A 160 4.28 -21.05 -12.20
N ASP A 161 3.62 -20.56 -13.25
CA ASP A 161 4.14 -19.49 -14.10
C ASP A 161 3.68 -18.09 -13.66
N ASP A 162 2.85 -18.01 -12.61
CA ASP A 162 2.41 -16.73 -12.09
C ASP A 162 3.51 -16.04 -11.28
N ARG A 163 3.94 -14.88 -11.79
CA ARG A 163 5.03 -14.11 -11.20
C ARG A 163 4.62 -13.49 -9.86
N LEU A 164 3.38 -13.02 -9.70
CA LEU A 164 2.93 -12.36 -8.48
C LEU A 164 2.77 -13.37 -7.35
N VAL A 165 2.25 -14.57 -7.64
CA VAL A 165 2.24 -15.70 -6.70
C VAL A 165 3.66 -16.09 -6.29
N ALA A 166 4.58 -16.25 -7.23
CA ALA A 166 5.96 -16.61 -6.94
C ALA A 166 6.68 -15.55 -6.08
N LEU A 167 6.53 -14.26 -6.40
CA LEU A 167 7.13 -13.16 -5.63
C LEU A 167 6.53 -13.04 -4.23
N SER A 168 5.23 -13.26 -4.09
CA SER A 168 4.56 -13.25 -2.78
C SER A 168 5.05 -14.43 -1.93
N LEU A 169 5.24 -15.61 -2.53
CA LEU A 169 5.74 -16.79 -1.85
C LEU A 169 7.18 -16.62 -1.36
N ILE A 170 8.06 -16.06 -2.19
CA ILE A 170 9.44 -15.70 -1.80
C ILE A 170 9.41 -14.79 -0.57
N ASP A 171 8.67 -13.67 -0.65
CA ASP A 171 8.59 -12.68 0.44
C ASP A 171 8.06 -13.30 1.74
N LEU A 172 7.03 -14.14 1.65
CA LEU A 172 6.44 -14.78 2.83
C LEU A 172 7.40 -15.82 3.45
N ILE A 173 8.06 -16.66 2.65
CA ILE A 173 9.07 -17.62 3.13
C ILE A 173 10.19 -16.89 3.85
N GLN A 174 10.79 -15.88 3.22
CA GLN A 174 11.91 -15.12 3.78
C GLN A 174 11.56 -14.42 5.11
N ARG A 175 10.29 -14.06 5.29
CA ARG A 175 9.81 -13.40 6.52
C ARG A 175 9.45 -14.36 7.64
N THR A 176 9.01 -15.58 7.33
CA THR A 176 8.26 -16.43 8.28
C THR A 176 8.81 -17.84 8.46
N SER A 177 9.59 -18.38 7.51
CA SER A 177 10.05 -19.77 7.56
C SER A 177 11.55 -19.87 7.83
N THR A 178 11.93 -20.81 8.69
CA THR A 178 13.32 -21.23 8.93
C THR A 178 13.58 -22.65 8.42
N GLU A 179 12.59 -23.28 7.80
CA GLU A 179 12.68 -24.65 7.29
C GLU A 179 13.57 -24.69 6.03
N LYS A 180 14.53 -25.61 6.01
CA LYS A 180 15.50 -25.72 4.91
C LYS A 180 14.83 -25.86 3.54
N ALA A 181 13.78 -26.68 3.44
CA ALA A 181 13.06 -26.91 2.18
C ALA A 181 12.37 -25.65 1.65
N ASP A 182 11.89 -24.77 2.54
CA ASP A 182 11.24 -23.53 2.17
C ASP A 182 12.25 -22.51 1.68
N LEU A 183 13.38 -22.39 2.39
CA LEU A 183 14.48 -21.51 1.98
C LEU A 183 15.04 -21.92 0.61
N GLU A 184 15.26 -23.21 0.37
CA GLU A 184 15.66 -23.73 -0.94
C GLU A 184 14.63 -23.43 -2.04
N LEU A 185 13.32 -23.54 -1.73
CA LEU A 185 12.26 -23.15 -2.65
C LEU A 185 12.33 -21.66 -2.97
N SER A 186 12.45 -20.80 -1.95
CA SER A 186 12.63 -19.35 -2.11
C SER A 186 13.83 -19.03 -3.00
N ASP A 187 14.97 -19.69 -2.81
CA ASP A 187 16.18 -19.48 -3.62
C ASP A 187 15.97 -19.89 -5.08
N ARG A 188 15.33 -21.04 -5.33
CA ARG A 188 14.98 -21.47 -6.70
C ARG A 188 14.04 -20.48 -7.38
N LEU A 189 13.01 -20.01 -6.68
CA LEU A 189 12.05 -19.03 -7.22
C LEU A 189 12.72 -17.68 -7.45
N THR A 190 13.59 -17.24 -6.54
CA THR A 190 14.38 -16.02 -6.70
C THR A 190 15.22 -16.12 -7.96
N ASN A 191 15.92 -17.24 -8.19
CA ASN A 191 16.69 -17.43 -9.42
C ASN A 191 15.82 -17.48 -10.69
N ARG A 192 14.61 -18.02 -10.61
CA ARG A 192 13.70 -18.18 -11.76
C ARG A 192 12.98 -16.87 -12.14
N TYR A 193 12.51 -16.10 -11.16
CA TYR A 193 11.70 -14.90 -11.36
C TYR A 193 12.45 -13.58 -11.06
N GLY A 194 13.68 -13.67 -10.55
CA GLY A 194 14.58 -12.55 -10.28
C GLY A 194 16.02 -12.85 -10.73
N VAL A 195 16.38 -12.48 -11.96
CA VAL A 195 17.79 -12.51 -12.40
C VAL A 195 18.38 -11.10 -12.17
N ARG A 196 19.51 -10.89 -11.47
CA ARG A 196 20.71 -11.72 -11.30
C ARG A 196 21.33 -11.60 -9.88
N PRO A 197 21.82 -12.69 -9.28
CA PRO A 197 22.80 -12.66 -8.19
C PRO A 197 24.18 -12.29 -8.76
N THR A 198 24.87 -11.33 -8.15
CA THR A 198 26.33 -11.27 -8.26
C THR A 198 26.92 -12.50 -7.54
N PRO A 199 27.81 -13.28 -8.16
CA PRO A 199 28.50 -14.34 -7.45
C PRO A 199 29.45 -13.71 -6.44
N SER A 200 29.20 -13.93 -5.16
CA SER A 200 30.24 -13.87 -4.14
C SER A 200 31.30 -14.91 -4.50
N GLY A 201 32.49 -14.43 -4.87
CA GLY A 201 33.63 -15.27 -5.22
C GLY A 201 34.92 -14.61 -4.78
N ALA A 202 35.59 -15.25 -3.82
CA ALA A 202 37.02 -15.12 -3.59
C ALA A 202 37.60 -16.56 -3.51
N PRO A 203 38.90 -16.77 -3.72
CA PRO A 203 39.52 -16.87 -5.05
C PRO A 203 40.11 -18.26 -5.28
N THR A 204 40.29 -18.68 -6.53
CA THR A 204 41.32 -19.68 -6.86
C THR A 204 41.88 -19.40 -8.25
N ALA A 205 43.20 -19.32 -8.31
CA ALA A 205 44.00 -19.07 -9.50
C ALA A 205 43.95 -20.24 -10.49
N THR A 206 44.09 -19.95 -11.79
CA THR A 206 45.23 -20.36 -12.65
C THR A 206 45.11 -19.67 -14.02
N SER A 207 46.26 -19.24 -14.55
CA SER A 207 46.61 -18.65 -15.86
C SER A 207 45.95 -19.33 -17.09
N THR A 208 45.76 -18.71 -18.25
CA THR A 208 46.82 -18.21 -19.18
C THR A 208 46.25 -17.36 -20.35
N THR A 209 46.93 -16.23 -20.62
CA THR A 209 47.18 -15.47 -21.89
C THR A 209 46.08 -14.93 -22.85
N ALA A 210 46.18 -13.60 -23.02
CA ALA A 210 46.35 -12.84 -24.27
C ALA A 210 45.11 -12.38 -25.09
N ASN A 211 44.67 -11.12 -24.88
CA ASN A 211 45.06 -9.94 -25.68
C ASN A 211 44.12 -8.73 -25.41
N THR A 212 44.70 -7.60 -25.00
CA THR A 212 44.13 -6.23 -25.02
C THR A 212 44.25 -5.66 -26.46
N PRO A 213 43.45 -4.67 -26.92
CA PRO A 213 43.37 -3.28 -26.40
C PRO A 213 41.89 -2.78 -26.32
N THR A 214 41.42 -1.72 -25.65
CA THR A 214 42.00 -0.55 -24.97
C THR A 214 40.86 0.16 -24.21
N THR A 215 41.13 0.55 -22.96
CA THR A 215 40.73 1.79 -22.27
C THR A 215 39.29 2.33 -22.35
N THR A 216 38.58 2.21 -21.23
CA THR A 216 37.97 3.39 -20.57
C THR A 216 37.96 3.16 -19.06
N SER A 217 38.59 4.09 -18.34
CA SER A 217 38.75 4.08 -16.89
C SER A 217 37.41 4.18 -16.14
N PRO A 218 37.31 3.69 -14.88
CA PRO A 218 36.17 3.95 -14.01
C PRO A 218 36.02 5.45 -13.74
N PRO A 219 34.80 6.01 -13.63
CA PRO A 219 34.65 7.39 -13.20
C PRO A 219 35.13 7.52 -11.75
N ALA A 220 36.03 8.47 -11.55
CA ALA A 220 36.52 8.88 -10.24
C ALA A 220 35.37 9.23 -9.29
N ALA A 221 35.54 8.88 -8.02
CA ALA A 221 34.71 9.35 -6.92
C ALA A 221 34.54 10.88 -7.01
N LYS A 222 33.28 11.32 -7.11
CA LYS A 222 32.92 12.75 -7.15
C LYS A 222 33.42 13.42 -5.85
N SER A 223 34.05 14.58 -6.00
CA SER A 223 34.66 15.35 -4.91
C SER A 223 33.68 15.70 -3.79
N THR A 224 34.14 15.59 -2.55
CA THR A 224 33.40 15.86 -1.30
C THR A 224 33.44 17.34 -0.87
N GLY A 225 33.45 18.27 -1.83
CA GLY A 225 33.34 19.71 -1.59
C GLY A 225 31.95 20.23 -1.95
N PRO A 226 31.43 21.30 -1.32
CA PRO A 226 30.15 21.85 -1.70
C PRO A 226 30.19 22.34 -3.16
N LYS A 227 29.37 21.72 -4.02
CA LYS A 227 29.13 22.22 -5.36
C LYS A 227 28.29 23.49 -5.25
N GLY A 228 28.56 24.50 -6.09
CA GLY A 228 27.74 25.72 -6.15
C GLY A 228 26.33 25.48 -6.71
N VAL A 229 26.11 24.37 -7.42
CA VAL A 229 24.82 23.95 -7.99
C VAL A 229 24.66 22.44 -7.81
N TYR A 230 23.48 21.98 -7.40
CA TYR A 230 23.12 20.56 -7.30
C TYR A 230 21.97 20.20 -8.24
N ASN A 231 22.09 19.06 -8.91
CA ASN A 231 21.00 18.48 -9.69
C ASN A 231 20.17 17.53 -8.80
N VAL A 232 18.89 17.81 -8.62
CA VAL A 232 18.00 17.01 -7.75
C VAL A 232 16.88 16.41 -8.60
N GLY A 233 16.76 15.08 -8.59
CA GLY A 233 15.70 14.36 -9.28
C GLY A 233 14.57 13.99 -8.32
N VAL A 234 13.34 14.40 -8.60
CA VAL A 234 12.13 14.03 -7.88
C VAL A 234 11.37 13.00 -8.70
N LEU A 235 11.17 11.81 -8.14
CA LEU A 235 10.58 10.65 -8.83
C LEU A 235 9.22 10.33 -8.21
N PHE A 236 8.18 11.09 -8.55
CA PHE A 236 6.86 10.93 -7.95
C PHE A 236 5.83 10.49 -8.99
N PRO A 237 4.73 9.84 -8.58
CA PRO A 237 3.62 9.52 -9.45
C PRO A 237 2.76 10.77 -9.67
N PHE A 238 3.23 11.66 -10.55
CA PHE A 238 2.51 12.88 -10.88
C PHE A 238 1.26 12.60 -11.70
N GLN A 239 1.24 11.49 -12.45
CA GLN A 239 0.18 11.10 -13.38
C GLN A 239 -0.21 12.28 -14.27
N VAL A 240 0.78 12.85 -14.96
CA VAL A 240 0.61 14.09 -15.74
C VAL A 240 -0.50 13.94 -16.79
N ALA A 241 -0.68 12.73 -17.33
CA ALA A 241 -1.74 12.40 -18.28
C ALA A 241 -3.17 12.54 -17.70
N GLU A 242 -3.33 12.45 -16.38
CA GLU A 242 -4.63 12.55 -15.69
C GLU A 242 -4.94 13.95 -15.15
N LEU A 243 -4.10 14.95 -15.44
CA LEU A 243 -4.28 16.33 -14.96
C LEU A 243 -5.32 17.15 -15.75
N ASP A 244 -6.05 16.55 -16.69
CA ASP A 244 -7.00 17.24 -17.57
C ASP A 244 -8.16 17.93 -16.79
N GLU A 245 -8.33 19.23 -17.04
CA GLU A 245 -9.08 20.19 -16.20
C GLU A 245 -10.62 19.98 -16.13
N ARG A 246 -11.19 19.01 -16.84
CA ARG A 246 -12.65 18.92 -17.07
C ARG A 246 -13.37 17.82 -16.30
N ASN A 247 -12.65 16.88 -15.69
CA ASN A 247 -13.24 15.80 -14.91
C ASN A 247 -12.23 15.31 -13.88
N ARG A 248 -12.28 15.82 -12.66
CA ARG A 248 -11.49 15.25 -11.55
C ARG A 248 -12.40 14.77 -10.43
N PRO A 249 -11.97 13.72 -9.75
CA PRO A 249 -11.45 13.97 -8.42
C PRO A 249 -9.94 13.74 -8.39
N VAL A 250 -9.20 14.84 -8.22
CA VAL A 250 -7.73 15.02 -8.04
C VAL A 250 -7.15 14.21 -6.88
N ARG A 251 -7.99 13.49 -6.13
CA ARG A 251 -7.71 13.10 -4.75
C ARG A 251 -6.57 12.08 -4.64
N ASN A 252 -6.34 11.25 -5.66
CA ASN A 252 -5.35 10.17 -5.56
C ASN A 252 -3.90 10.65 -5.79
N THR A 253 -3.66 11.75 -6.51
CA THR A 253 -2.30 12.29 -6.77
C THR A 253 -1.98 13.60 -6.06
N GLN A 254 -2.97 14.20 -5.38
CA GLN A 254 -2.79 15.45 -4.66
C GLN A 254 -1.61 15.38 -3.67
N PHE A 255 -1.41 14.27 -2.96
CA PHE A 255 -0.32 14.13 -2.00
C PHE A 255 1.08 14.25 -2.64
N ALA A 256 1.26 13.74 -3.87
CA ALA A 256 2.52 13.83 -4.61
C ALA A 256 2.77 15.27 -5.08
N LEU A 257 1.71 15.96 -5.52
CA LEU A 257 1.76 17.38 -5.90
C LEU A 257 2.07 18.29 -4.69
N ASP A 258 1.43 18.04 -3.55
CA ASP A 258 1.65 18.79 -2.31
C ASP A 258 3.10 18.64 -1.83
N LEU A 259 3.60 17.41 -1.84
CA LEU A 259 4.98 17.12 -1.48
C LEU A 259 5.97 17.81 -2.43
N TYR A 260 5.70 17.78 -3.74
CA TYR A 260 6.52 18.48 -4.73
C TYR A 260 6.47 20.00 -4.56
N ASN A 261 5.31 20.57 -4.23
CA ASN A 261 5.19 22.00 -3.93
C ASN A 261 5.98 22.37 -2.66
N GLY A 262 5.97 21.52 -1.64
CA GLY A 262 6.83 21.67 -0.45
C GLY A 262 8.33 21.66 -0.83
N ILE A 263 8.75 20.74 -1.71
CA ILE A 263 10.13 20.70 -2.23
C ILE A 263 10.47 21.99 -2.98
N ARG A 264 9.57 22.50 -3.85
CA ARG A 264 9.79 23.76 -4.58
C ARG A 264 9.93 24.97 -3.65
N LEU A 265 9.16 25.01 -2.57
CA LEU A 265 9.28 26.04 -1.55
C LEU A 265 10.65 25.98 -0.86
N ALA A 266 11.09 24.78 -0.49
CA ALA A 266 12.43 24.56 0.08
C ALA A 266 13.55 24.96 -0.90
N VAL A 267 13.41 24.66 -2.20
CA VAL A 267 14.36 25.09 -3.24
C VAL A 267 14.46 26.62 -3.32
N LYS A 268 13.33 27.33 -3.30
CA LYS A 268 13.32 28.80 -3.29
C LYS A 268 14.02 29.36 -2.05
N ARG A 269 13.84 28.72 -0.91
CA ARG A 269 14.53 29.10 0.33
C ARG A 269 16.04 28.89 0.21
N LEU A 270 16.47 27.70 -0.24
CA LEU A 270 17.89 27.38 -0.45
C LEU A 270 18.57 28.35 -1.42
N GLN A 271 17.86 28.79 -2.47
CA GLN A 271 18.36 29.81 -3.39
C GLN A 271 18.62 31.15 -2.69
N THR A 272 17.76 31.54 -1.74
CA THR A 272 17.96 32.75 -0.93
C THR A 272 19.16 32.60 0.01
N ASP A 273 19.42 31.37 0.47
CA ASP A 273 20.57 31.02 1.31
C ASP A 273 21.86 30.73 0.49
N GLY A 274 21.84 30.99 -0.83
CA GLY A 274 23.02 30.90 -1.71
C GLY A 274 23.29 29.51 -2.31
N THR A 275 22.41 28.53 -2.09
CA THR A 275 22.50 27.18 -2.67
C THR A 275 21.60 27.05 -3.89
N LEU A 276 22.18 26.79 -5.06
CA LEU A 276 21.41 26.64 -6.31
C LEU A 276 21.03 25.18 -6.54
N ILE A 277 19.74 24.94 -6.82
CA ILE A 277 19.19 23.61 -7.09
C ILE A 277 18.55 23.60 -8.48
N ASN A 278 19.03 22.72 -9.35
CA ASN A 278 18.32 22.33 -10.57
C ASN A 278 17.38 21.18 -10.23
N LEU A 279 16.07 21.46 -10.18
CA LEU A 279 15.05 20.49 -9.82
C LEU A 279 14.46 19.83 -11.08
N PHE A 280 14.57 18.52 -11.19
CA PHE A 280 14.01 17.73 -12.27
C PHE A 280 12.88 16.86 -11.73
N ALA A 281 11.70 16.96 -12.32
CA ALA A 281 10.56 16.12 -11.99
C ALA A 281 10.44 14.97 -13.01
N TYR A 282 10.39 13.75 -12.52
CA TYR A 282 10.17 12.54 -13.29
C TYR A 282 8.87 11.89 -12.82
N ASP A 283 7.93 11.72 -13.75
CA ASP A 283 6.69 10.99 -13.50
C ASP A 283 7.00 9.50 -13.45
N ILE A 284 6.97 8.94 -12.24
CA ILE A 284 7.29 7.54 -11.96
C ILE A 284 6.12 6.94 -11.20
N GLU A 285 5.32 6.15 -11.92
CA GLU A 285 4.21 5.39 -11.39
C GLU A 285 4.70 4.10 -10.70
N ASN A 286 3.79 3.22 -10.30
CA ASN A 286 4.13 1.92 -9.71
C ASN A 286 4.63 0.92 -10.77
N ASP A 287 5.58 1.34 -11.61
CA ASP A 287 6.14 0.57 -12.72
C ASP A 287 7.68 0.61 -12.69
N SER A 288 8.27 -0.55 -12.45
CA SER A 288 9.73 -0.74 -12.48
C SER A 288 10.35 -0.51 -13.87
N GLY A 289 9.59 -0.70 -14.95
CA GLY A 289 10.03 -0.52 -16.34
C GLY A 289 10.31 0.94 -16.67
N GLN A 290 9.44 1.86 -16.23
CA GLN A 290 9.68 3.30 -16.34
C GLN A 290 11.01 3.69 -15.67
N MET A 291 11.24 3.19 -14.46
CA MET A 291 12.49 3.45 -13.73
C MET A 291 13.71 2.84 -14.44
N GLN A 292 13.62 1.61 -14.95
CA GLN A 292 14.70 0.95 -15.71
C GLN A 292 15.08 1.71 -16.98
N ASN A 293 14.12 2.37 -17.63
CA ASN A 293 14.40 3.22 -18.79
C ASN A 293 15.00 4.56 -18.37
N LEU A 294 14.52 5.14 -17.28
CA LEU A 294 15.02 6.42 -16.76
C LEU A 294 16.49 6.35 -16.34
N VAL A 295 16.92 5.30 -15.65
CA VAL A 295 18.33 5.17 -15.20
C VAL A 295 19.34 5.08 -16.36
N LYS A 296 18.88 4.72 -17.56
CA LYS A 296 19.71 4.67 -18.78
C LYS A 296 19.86 6.05 -19.43
N ASN A 297 19.06 7.03 -19.01
CA ASN A 297 18.97 8.33 -19.65
C ASN A 297 20.12 9.25 -19.17
N ARG A 298 20.90 9.80 -20.11
CA ARG A 298 22.09 10.60 -19.77
C ARG A 298 21.81 11.81 -18.85
N PRO A 299 20.73 12.58 -19.04
CA PRO A 299 20.41 13.69 -18.14
C PRO A 299 20.16 13.23 -16.70
N PHE A 300 19.48 12.09 -16.52
CA PHE A 300 19.21 11.51 -15.20
C PHE A 300 20.50 11.08 -14.48
N GLN A 301 21.48 10.55 -15.24
CA GLN A 301 22.77 10.14 -14.68
C GLN A 301 23.62 11.30 -14.11
N GLN A 302 23.24 12.55 -14.39
CA GLN A 302 23.89 13.75 -13.86
C GLN A 302 23.29 14.22 -12.53
N THR A 303 22.29 13.51 -12.01
CA THR A 303 21.66 13.83 -10.71
C THR A 303 22.63 13.60 -9.54
N ASP A 304 22.59 14.52 -8.58
CA ASP A 304 23.38 14.50 -7.35
C ASP A 304 22.57 14.02 -6.13
N LEU A 305 21.23 14.05 -6.20
CA LEU A 305 20.31 13.57 -5.16
C LEU A 305 18.99 13.10 -5.79
N LEU A 306 18.49 11.95 -5.35
CA LEU A 306 17.17 11.45 -5.71
C LEU A 306 16.19 11.57 -4.54
N ILE A 307 14.98 12.05 -4.80
CA ILE A 307 13.85 12.10 -3.86
C ILE A 307 12.70 11.26 -4.42
N GLY A 308 12.27 10.22 -3.70
CA GLY A 308 11.46 9.13 -4.25
C GLY A 308 12.33 8.09 -4.95
N PRO A 309 11.77 7.06 -5.62
CA PRO A 309 10.35 6.81 -5.87
C PRO A 309 9.50 6.58 -4.62
N LEU A 310 8.20 6.88 -4.73
CA LEU A 310 7.25 6.69 -3.63
C LEU A 310 6.74 5.25 -3.51
N TYR A 311 6.69 4.53 -4.64
CA TYR A 311 6.28 3.12 -4.68
C TYR A 311 7.46 2.16 -4.56
N VAL A 312 7.19 0.97 -4.00
CA VAL A 312 8.22 -0.01 -3.62
C VAL A 312 8.97 -0.58 -4.83
N GLU A 313 8.27 -0.95 -5.90
CA GLU A 313 8.89 -1.59 -7.07
C GLU A 313 9.87 -0.67 -7.83
N PRO A 314 9.48 0.56 -8.24
CA PRO A 314 10.45 1.49 -8.82
C PRO A 314 11.54 1.91 -7.81
N TYR A 315 11.23 1.96 -6.50
CA TYR A 315 12.23 2.27 -5.48
C TYR A 315 13.37 1.25 -5.47
N LYS A 316 13.11 -0.06 -5.62
CA LYS A 316 14.16 -1.09 -5.69
C LYS A 316 15.15 -0.83 -6.84
N VAL A 317 14.65 -0.44 -8.01
CA VAL A 317 15.48 -0.12 -9.18
C VAL A 317 16.31 1.14 -8.92
N ALA A 318 15.68 2.20 -8.38
CA ALA A 318 16.36 3.43 -8.02
C ALA A 318 17.42 3.21 -6.93
N ALA A 319 17.13 2.38 -5.93
CA ALA A 319 18.02 2.00 -4.83
C ALA A 319 19.26 1.26 -5.33
N ALA A 320 19.09 0.30 -6.23
CA ALA A 320 20.21 -0.40 -6.85
C ALA A 320 21.11 0.56 -7.64
N TRP A 321 20.51 1.40 -8.49
CA TRP A 321 21.25 2.41 -9.26
C TRP A 321 21.94 3.43 -8.36
N SER A 322 21.25 3.91 -7.32
CA SER A 322 21.77 4.84 -6.31
C SER A 322 23.00 4.27 -5.62
N ALA A 323 22.94 3.01 -5.17
CA ALA A 323 24.05 2.32 -4.52
C ALA A 323 25.25 2.15 -5.47
N GLU A 324 25.01 1.73 -6.72
CA GLU A 324 26.06 1.55 -7.73
C GLU A 324 26.76 2.88 -8.09
N ASN A 325 26.03 3.98 -8.12
CA ASN A 325 26.53 5.28 -8.58
C ASN A 325 26.91 6.24 -7.43
N GLY A 326 26.74 5.82 -6.18
CA GLY A 326 27.02 6.64 -5.00
C GLY A 326 26.14 7.90 -4.91
N VAL A 327 24.96 7.90 -5.51
CA VAL A 327 24.02 9.04 -5.49
C VAL A 327 23.09 8.86 -4.30
N PRO A 328 22.99 9.82 -3.36
CA PRO A 328 22.04 9.74 -2.26
C PRO A 328 20.60 9.59 -2.74
N LEU A 329 19.85 8.73 -2.06
CA LEU A 329 18.44 8.44 -2.34
C LEU A 329 17.61 8.65 -1.08
N VAL A 330 16.59 9.49 -1.16
CA VAL A 330 15.74 9.86 -0.02
C VAL A 330 14.31 9.44 -0.30
N ASN A 331 13.74 8.57 0.54
CA ASN A 331 12.31 8.31 0.53
C ASN A 331 11.59 9.31 1.47
N PRO A 332 10.68 10.15 0.95
CA PRO A 332 10.09 11.23 1.74
C PRO A 332 8.90 10.79 2.61
N ILE A 333 8.31 9.62 2.38
CA ILE A 333 7.04 9.21 3.03
C ILE A 333 7.14 7.89 3.79
N SER A 334 8.08 7.02 3.44
CA SER A 334 8.18 5.70 4.04
C SER A 334 8.81 5.76 5.44
N THR A 335 8.23 4.99 6.36
CA THR A 335 8.80 4.69 7.68
C THR A 335 9.45 3.30 7.72
N ASN A 336 9.46 2.56 6.61
CA ASN A 336 9.97 1.20 6.57
C ASN A 336 11.50 1.17 6.53
N ARG A 337 12.13 0.93 7.68
CA ARG A 337 13.59 0.79 7.84
C ARG A 337 14.23 -0.18 6.84
N ARG A 338 13.52 -1.23 6.42
CA ARG A 338 14.05 -2.23 5.47
C ARG A 338 14.42 -1.64 4.11
N LEU A 339 13.84 -0.49 3.74
CA LEU A 339 14.19 0.18 2.49
C LEU A 339 15.65 0.66 2.45
N ILE A 340 16.23 0.94 3.62
CA ILE A 340 17.58 1.52 3.75
C ILE A 340 18.55 0.55 4.44
N GLU A 341 18.14 -0.70 4.65
CA GLU A 341 18.96 -1.70 5.36
C GLU A 341 20.18 -2.08 4.52
N GLY A 342 21.38 -1.93 5.08
CA GLY A 342 22.63 -2.17 4.37
C GLY A 342 22.96 -1.15 3.28
N ALA A 343 22.22 -0.04 3.19
CA ALA A 343 22.36 0.95 2.12
C ALA A 343 22.80 2.33 2.68
N PRO A 344 24.11 2.60 2.78
CA PRO A 344 24.63 3.77 3.51
C PRO A 344 24.31 5.13 2.87
N ASN A 345 23.93 5.15 1.59
CA ASN A 345 23.54 6.35 0.86
C ASN A 345 22.01 6.48 0.68
N GLN A 346 21.23 5.69 1.41
CA GLN A 346 19.76 5.71 1.33
C GLN A 346 19.16 6.16 2.65
N PHE A 347 18.17 7.05 2.58
CA PHE A 347 17.63 7.74 3.75
C PHE A 347 16.10 7.76 3.72
N LEU A 348 15.52 7.78 4.91
CA LEU A 348 14.10 8.06 5.12
C LEU A 348 13.98 9.44 5.76
N VAL A 349 13.06 10.27 5.27
CA VAL A 349 12.72 11.53 5.95
C VAL A 349 11.96 11.23 7.24
N GLN A 350 11.04 10.27 7.18
CA GLN A 350 10.22 9.87 8.31
C GLN A 350 10.98 8.85 9.19
N PRO A 351 10.98 9.02 10.52
CA PRO A 351 11.62 8.06 11.40
C PRO A 351 10.88 6.72 11.35
N SER A 352 11.64 5.62 11.34
CA SER A 352 11.04 4.29 11.43
C SER A 352 10.37 4.06 12.78
N PRO A 353 9.42 3.10 12.90
CA PRO A 353 8.79 2.77 14.18
C PRO A 353 9.81 2.49 15.29
N GLU A 354 10.89 1.78 14.95
CA GLU A 354 11.98 1.49 15.87
C GLU A 354 12.68 2.78 16.34
N GLN A 355 12.96 3.71 15.41
CA GLN A 355 13.60 4.98 15.75
C GLN A 355 12.70 5.89 16.59
N GLN A 356 11.40 5.88 16.33
CA GLN A 356 10.40 6.57 17.16
C GLN A 356 10.40 6.01 18.59
N ALA A 357 10.40 4.68 18.73
CA ALA A 357 10.48 4.03 20.04
C ALA A 357 11.78 4.33 20.78
N VAL A 358 12.92 4.37 20.07
CA VAL A 358 14.21 4.79 20.64
C VAL A 358 14.14 6.22 21.15
N GLY A 359 13.60 7.15 20.36
CA GLY A 359 13.41 8.55 20.76
C GLY A 359 12.50 8.69 21.99
N ALA A 360 11.42 7.90 22.04
CA ALA A 360 10.53 7.88 23.19
C ALA A 360 11.19 7.35 24.47
N ALA A 361 12.05 6.33 24.37
CA ALA A 361 12.80 5.81 25.51
C ALA A 361 13.86 6.82 25.98
N GLN A 362 14.51 7.53 25.07
CA GLN A 362 15.43 8.63 25.39
C GLN A 362 14.72 9.79 26.10
N PHE A 363 13.55 10.17 25.60
CA PHE A 363 12.69 11.15 26.26
C PHE A 363 12.27 10.67 27.66
N ALA A 364 11.82 9.42 27.78
CA ALA A 364 11.39 8.85 29.05
C ALA A 364 12.52 8.82 30.09
N GLN A 365 13.74 8.45 29.69
CA GLN A 365 14.89 8.50 30.57
C GLN A 365 15.20 9.93 31.03
N THR A 366 15.12 10.90 30.12
CA THR A 366 15.37 12.32 30.45
C THR A 366 14.31 12.87 31.40
N ARG A 367 13.05 12.49 31.23
CA ARG A 367 11.92 13.01 32.00
C ARG A 367 11.67 12.27 33.32
N PHE A 368 11.84 10.96 33.35
CA PHE A 368 11.47 10.07 34.47
C PHE A 368 12.68 9.34 35.11
N GLY A 369 13.89 9.54 34.59
CA GLY A 369 15.10 8.86 35.05
C GLY A 369 15.13 7.37 34.70
N THR A 370 15.80 6.57 35.53
CA THR A 370 15.94 5.11 35.35
C THR A 370 14.95 4.31 36.18
N ALA A 371 13.87 4.94 36.67
CA ALA A 371 12.83 4.25 37.40
C ALA A 371 12.15 3.20 36.50
N PRO A 372 11.76 2.02 37.04
CA PRO A 372 11.34 0.89 36.21
C PRO A 372 10.10 1.19 35.35
N ALA A 373 10.08 0.64 34.15
CA ALA A 373 9.02 0.84 33.17
C ALA A 373 8.04 -0.35 33.09
N ALA A 374 6.85 -0.08 32.59
CA ALA A 374 5.95 -1.10 32.07
C ALA A 374 5.67 -0.86 30.58
N VAL A 375 5.67 -1.91 29.77
CA VAL A 375 5.48 -1.86 28.33
C VAL A 375 4.27 -2.70 27.93
N PHE A 376 3.31 -2.06 27.28
CA PHE A 376 2.11 -2.69 26.73
C PHE A 376 2.06 -2.47 25.23
N TYR A 377 1.65 -3.49 24.48
CA TYR A 377 1.58 -3.35 23.03
C TYR A 377 0.49 -4.18 22.39
N GLY A 378 0.01 -3.71 21.24
CA GLY A 378 -1.01 -4.37 20.44
C GLY A 378 -0.49 -5.59 19.66
N PRO A 379 -1.39 -6.28 18.94
CA PRO A 379 -1.06 -7.48 18.17
C PRO A 379 -0.26 -7.16 16.90
N ASP A 380 -0.33 -5.92 16.42
CA ASP A 380 0.17 -5.52 15.10
C ASP A 380 1.69 -5.58 15.02
N ARG A 381 2.21 -5.78 13.81
CA ARG A 381 3.66 -5.88 13.59
C ARG A 381 4.38 -4.61 14.03
N VAL A 382 3.81 -3.44 13.73
CA VAL A 382 4.39 -2.14 14.10
C VAL A 382 4.47 -1.96 15.62
N ASP A 383 3.44 -2.36 16.34
CA ASP A 383 3.38 -2.32 17.81
C ASP A 383 4.46 -3.21 18.43
N SER A 384 4.60 -4.42 17.89
CA SER A 384 5.60 -5.39 18.34
C SER A 384 7.03 -4.89 18.08
N LEU A 385 7.27 -4.26 16.92
CA LEU A 385 8.56 -3.67 16.56
C LEU A 385 8.90 -2.49 17.49
N MET A 386 7.95 -1.58 17.73
CA MET A 386 8.13 -0.46 18.64
C MET A 386 8.41 -0.93 20.07
N ALA A 387 7.63 -1.88 20.60
CA ALA A 387 7.83 -2.42 21.94
C ALA A 387 9.21 -3.09 22.08
N ALA A 388 9.63 -3.89 21.09
CA ALA A 388 10.94 -4.52 21.09
C ALA A 388 12.07 -3.48 21.07
N ALA A 389 11.98 -2.47 20.21
CA ALA A 389 12.95 -1.39 20.12
C ALA A 389 13.01 -0.54 21.40
N TYR A 390 11.85 -0.24 21.99
CA TYR A 390 11.76 0.48 23.27
C TYR A 390 12.45 -0.30 24.39
N VAL A 391 12.12 -1.60 24.55
CA VAL A 391 12.74 -2.46 25.57
C VAL A 391 14.24 -2.62 25.34
N ALA A 392 14.69 -2.75 24.09
CA ALA A 392 16.11 -2.79 23.77
C ALA A 392 16.82 -1.49 24.19
N GLN A 393 16.19 -0.34 23.94
CA GLN A 393 16.74 0.95 24.35
C GLN A 393 16.75 1.11 25.88
N LEU A 394 15.71 0.69 26.60
CA LEU A 394 15.69 0.71 28.07
C LEU A 394 16.83 -0.13 28.67
N LYS A 395 17.18 -1.26 28.06
CA LYS A 395 18.33 -2.07 28.49
C LYS A 395 19.66 -1.32 28.35
N VAL A 396 19.87 -0.63 27.23
CA VAL A 396 21.04 0.25 27.03
C VAL A 396 21.09 1.34 28.10
N GLN A 397 19.92 1.87 28.46
CA GLN A 397 19.73 2.91 29.47
C GLN A 397 19.78 2.42 30.93
N LYS A 398 19.89 1.10 31.15
CA LYS A 398 19.85 0.45 32.47
C LYS A 398 18.55 0.74 33.25
N THR A 399 17.43 0.81 32.52
CA THR A 399 16.09 0.92 33.10
C THR A 399 15.42 -0.45 33.09
N ASP A 400 14.94 -0.90 34.25
CA ASP A 400 14.27 -2.18 34.38
C ASP A 400 12.88 -2.18 33.72
N VAL A 401 12.46 -3.32 33.16
CA VAL A 401 11.10 -3.52 32.62
C VAL A 401 10.37 -4.49 33.53
N LEU A 402 9.45 -4.00 34.37
CA LEU A 402 8.72 -4.82 35.33
C LEU A 402 7.54 -5.58 34.73
N VAL A 403 7.02 -5.07 33.61
CA VAL A 403 5.91 -5.67 32.87
C VAL A 403 6.15 -5.46 31.38
N LEU A 404 6.04 -6.54 30.62
CA LEU A 404 6.02 -6.53 29.16
C LEU A 404 4.84 -7.39 28.71
N LYS A 405 3.81 -6.78 28.13
CA LYS A 405 2.56 -7.48 27.81
C LYS A 405 2.05 -7.17 26.41
N ARG A 406 1.94 -8.22 25.60
CA ARG A 406 1.30 -8.22 24.28
C ARG A 406 -0.22 -8.31 24.40
N ASN A 407 -0.94 -7.83 23.40
CA ASN A 407 -2.40 -7.90 23.26
C ASN A 407 -3.14 -7.26 24.45
N ALA A 408 -2.51 -6.29 25.12
CA ALA A 408 -3.04 -5.69 26.33
C ALA A 408 -4.21 -4.73 26.09
N LEU A 409 -4.55 -4.48 24.82
CA LEU A 409 -5.40 -3.36 24.38
C LEU A 409 -6.66 -3.79 23.62
N GLY A 410 -6.96 -5.10 23.60
CA GLY A 410 -8.05 -5.65 22.78
C GLY A 410 -9.46 -5.44 23.33
N SER A 411 -9.71 -5.78 24.60
CA SER A 411 -11.03 -5.62 25.24
C SER A 411 -10.91 -4.89 26.58
N ALA A 412 -12.01 -4.29 27.07
CA ALA A 412 -12.01 -3.61 28.36
C ALA A 412 -11.58 -4.52 29.52
N GLU A 413 -11.91 -5.81 29.44
CA GLU A 413 -11.47 -6.83 30.39
C GLU A 413 -9.96 -7.07 30.28
N THR A 414 -9.45 -7.30 29.06
CA THR A 414 -8.02 -7.52 28.83
C THR A 414 -7.19 -6.32 29.28
N VAL A 415 -7.68 -5.11 29.06
CA VAL A 415 -7.04 -3.87 29.52
C VAL A 415 -7.08 -3.80 31.04
N ALA A 416 -8.21 -4.12 31.68
CA ALA A 416 -8.32 -4.14 33.15
C ALA A 416 -7.36 -5.16 33.77
N THR A 417 -7.29 -6.39 33.24
CA THR A 417 -6.33 -7.41 33.67
C THR A 417 -4.89 -6.94 33.47
N SER A 418 -4.60 -6.24 32.37
CA SER A 418 -3.27 -5.70 32.07
C SER A 418 -2.86 -4.59 33.03
N ALA A 419 -3.76 -3.65 33.32
CA ALA A 419 -3.54 -2.62 34.33
C ALA A 419 -3.39 -3.22 35.75
N GLY A 420 -4.16 -4.27 36.08
CA GLY A 420 -4.02 -4.99 37.35
C GLY A 420 -2.64 -5.61 37.57
N THR A 421 -1.90 -5.96 36.50
CA THR A 421 -0.50 -6.43 36.64
C THR A 421 0.45 -5.37 37.21
N LEU A 422 0.04 -4.10 37.23
CA LEU A 422 0.83 -2.99 37.76
C LEU A 422 0.56 -2.75 39.26
N GLU A 423 -0.44 -3.40 39.85
CA GLU A 423 -0.80 -3.19 41.25
C GLU A 423 0.38 -3.50 42.19
N GLY A 424 0.67 -2.58 43.10
CA GLY A 424 1.81 -2.69 44.03
C GLY A 424 3.19 -2.45 43.41
N LYS A 425 3.31 -2.25 42.08
CA LYS A 425 4.59 -1.94 41.43
C LYS A 425 4.86 -0.44 41.47
N ARG A 426 6.10 -0.06 41.77
CA ARG A 426 6.59 1.32 41.65
C ARG A 426 7.19 1.52 40.27
N LEU A 427 6.50 2.28 39.43
CA LEU A 427 6.88 2.54 38.05
C LEU A 427 7.33 3.99 37.88
N GLY A 428 8.35 4.21 37.04
CA GLY A 428 8.70 5.53 36.53
C GLY A 428 7.77 5.99 35.42
N HIS A 429 7.40 5.08 34.53
CA HIS A 429 6.50 5.37 33.41
C HIS A 429 5.90 4.09 32.81
N ILE A 430 4.88 4.28 31.99
CA ILE A 430 4.26 3.25 31.16
C ILE A 430 4.45 3.65 29.69
N PHE A 431 4.88 2.71 28.85
CA PHE A 431 4.90 2.87 27.39
C PHE A 431 3.85 1.97 26.75
N VAL A 432 3.07 2.53 25.84
CA VAL A 432 2.00 1.84 25.13
C VAL A 432 2.20 1.98 23.62
N ALA A 433 2.58 0.90 22.96
CA ALA A 433 2.71 0.83 21.50
C ALA A 433 1.43 0.24 20.89
N SER A 434 0.62 1.09 20.26
CA SER A 434 -0.64 0.67 19.65
C SER A 434 -1.01 1.54 18.46
N SER A 435 -1.08 0.95 17.27
CA SER A 435 -1.62 1.57 16.06
C SER A 435 -3.15 1.55 16.00
N GLN A 436 -3.82 0.90 16.97
CA GLN A 436 -5.29 0.75 16.93
C GLN A 436 -6.00 1.99 17.48
N LYS A 437 -6.82 2.63 16.66
CA LYS A 437 -7.60 3.81 17.07
C LYS A 437 -8.54 3.49 18.24
N GLY A 438 -8.55 4.36 19.24
CA GLY A 438 -9.39 4.23 20.44
C GLY A 438 -8.76 3.38 21.55
N SER A 439 -7.73 2.60 21.25
CA SER A 439 -7.02 1.79 22.25
C SER A 439 -6.37 2.65 23.35
N GLY A 440 -5.89 3.86 23.01
CA GLY A 440 -5.31 4.80 23.97
C GLY A 440 -6.34 5.27 25.00
N THR A 441 -7.54 5.66 24.56
CA THR A 441 -8.64 6.08 25.46
C THR A 441 -9.08 4.95 26.38
N ALA A 442 -9.20 3.73 25.84
CA ALA A 442 -9.55 2.54 26.63
C ALA A 442 -8.49 2.26 27.70
N PHE A 443 -7.21 2.33 27.32
CA PHE A 443 -6.09 2.09 28.23
C PHE A 443 -6.05 3.11 29.38
N LEU A 444 -6.08 4.41 29.06
CA LEU A 444 -6.08 5.47 30.08
C LEU A 444 -7.28 5.36 31.03
N SER A 445 -8.45 4.97 30.52
CA SER A 445 -9.64 4.75 31.36
C SER A 445 -9.44 3.60 32.34
N ALA A 446 -8.79 2.51 31.92
CA ALA A 446 -8.49 1.39 32.79
C ALA A 446 -7.41 1.72 33.83
N LEU A 447 -6.41 2.54 33.49
CA LEU A 447 -5.44 3.02 34.49
C LEU A 447 -6.14 3.81 35.60
N SER A 448 -7.06 4.71 35.26
CA SER A 448 -7.84 5.44 36.27
C SER A 448 -8.68 4.52 37.15
N LYS A 449 -9.36 3.51 36.57
CA LYS A 449 -10.14 2.54 37.35
C LYS A 449 -9.29 1.76 38.36
N ASN A 450 -8.03 1.49 38.02
CA ASN A 450 -7.09 0.76 38.87
C ASN A 450 -6.20 1.69 39.73
N ARG A 451 -6.55 2.98 39.88
CA ARG A 451 -5.79 3.96 40.68
C ARG A 451 -4.34 4.19 40.22
N LEU A 452 -4.09 3.98 38.92
CA LEU A 452 -2.78 4.16 38.28
C LEU A 452 -2.75 5.39 37.35
N GLY A 453 -3.78 6.24 37.40
CA GLY A 453 -3.89 7.41 36.52
C GLY A 453 -2.82 8.49 36.72
N SER A 454 -2.06 8.43 37.82
CA SER A 454 -0.94 9.34 38.11
C SER A 454 0.40 8.85 37.55
N VAL A 455 0.49 7.62 37.03
CA VAL A 455 1.72 7.12 36.43
C VAL A 455 1.90 7.75 35.05
N PRO A 456 3.05 8.41 34.77
CA PRO A 456 3.31 8.98 33.45
C PRO A 456 3.18 7.93 32.36
N THR A 457 2.37 8.22 31.34
CA THR A 457 2.07 7.26 30.27
C THR A 457 2.42 7.86 28.91
N LEU A 458 3.33 7.21 28.20
CA LEU A 458 3.67 7.51 26.81
C LEU A 458 2.83 6.60 25.90
N LEU A 459 2.12 7.21 24.93
CA LEU A 459 1.33 6.49 23.94
C LEU A 459 1.59 7.04 22.54
N LEU A 460 1.25 6.25 21.53
CA LEU A 460 1.18 6.76 20.16
C LEU A 460 -0.04 7.69 20.00
N ALA A 461 0.13 8.83 19.34
CA ALA A 461 -0.99 9.72 19.00
C ALA A 461 -2.07 9.00 18.19
N GLU A 462 -1.66 8.10 17.28
CA GLU A 462 -2.54 7.26 16.46
C GLU A 462 -3.43 6.31 17.28
N ALA A 463 -3.06 5.99 18.53
CA ALA A 463 -3.90 5.21 19.43
C ALA A 463 -5.20 5.96 19.81
N PHE A 464 -5.30 7.25 19.48
CA PHE A 464 -6.45 8.10 19.69
C PHE A 464 -7.07 8.53 18.35
N ALA A 465 -8.39 8.67 18.33
CA ALA A 465 -9.06 9.44 17.30
C ALA A 465 -9.01 10.92 17.72
N LEU A 466 -7.87 11.58 17.54
CA LEU A 466 -7.63 12.94 18.09
C LEU A 466 -8.69 13.96 17.65
N ASP A 467 -9.24 13.82 16.44
CA ASP A 467 -10.33 14.65 15.93
C ASP A 467 -11.61 14.59 16.79
N ASN A 468 -11.80 13.49 17.52
CA ASN A 468 -13.02 13.17 18.26
C ASN A 468 -12.76 12.89 19.75
N VAL A 469 -11.53 13.03 20.23
CA VAL A 469 -11.19 12.73 21.62
C VAL A 469 -11.53 13.92 22.52
N SER A 470 -12.29 13.71 23.58
CA SER A 470 -12.59 14.76 24.55
C SER A 470 -11.34 15.10 25.36
N ALA A 471 -11.10 16.39 25.63
CA ALA A 471 -10.04 16.87 26.52
C ALA A 471 -10.11 16.25 27.93
N SER A 472 -11.31 15.88 28.39
CA SER A 472 -11.50 15.13 29.66
C SER A 472 -10.76 13.79 29.70
N THR A 473 -10.42 13.21 28.54
CA THR A 473 -9.61 11.99 28.42
C THR A 473 -8.19 12.19 28.96
N PHE A 474 -7.67 13.42 28.94
CA PHE A 474 -6.30 13.71 29.39
C PHE A 474 -6.26 14.44 30.74
N SER A 475 -7.41 14.97 31.19
CA SER A 475 -7.49 15.76 32.41
C SER A 475 -7.01 14.99 33.64
N GLY A 476 -6.12 15.61 34.43
CA GLY A 476 -5.56 15.03 35.65
C GLY A 476 -4.59 13.87 35.44
N ARG A 477 -4.07 13.68 34.21
CA ARG A 477 -3.13 12.61 33.85
C ARG A 477 -1.85 13.19 33.24
N GLU A 478 -0.69 12.60 33.53
CA GLU A 478 0.55 12.90 32.80
C GLU A 478 0.63 11.99 31.56
N VAL A 479 0.10 12.48 30.44
CA VAL A 479 0.06 11.76 29.16
C VAL A 479 0.99 12.43 28.15
N PHE A 480 1.85 11.62 27.52
CA PHE A 480 2.79 12.05 26.50
C PHE A 480 2.46 11.32 25.19
N LEU A 481 2.26 12.06 24.11
CA LEU A 481 1.91 11.49 22.82
C LEU A 481 3.13 11.52 21.89
N LEU A 482 3.44 10.36 21.31
CA LEU A 482 4.36 10.26 20.19
C LEU A 482 3.58 10.57 18.90
N ASP A 483 3.92 11.69 18.28
CA ASP A 483 3.39 12.10 16.98
C ASP A 483 4.56 12.55 16.09
N PRO A 484 5.07 11.69 15.20
CA PRO A 484 6.17 12.06 14.30
C PRO A 484 5.76 13.10 13.25
N THR A 485 4.47 13.39 13.11
CA THR A 485 3.90 14.31 12.11
C THR A 485 3.36 15.60 12.71
N PHE A 486 3.50 15.80 14.03
CA PHE A 486 3.00 17.00 14.70
C PHE A 486 3.70 18.26 14.17
N ALA A 487 2.89 19.17 13.62
CA ALA A 487 3.31 20.51 13.26
C ALA A 487 2.75 21.50 14.28
N ASP A 488 3.63 22.21 14.96
CA ASP A 488 3.26 23.22 15.97
C ASP A 488 2.71 24.48 15.28
N PRO A 489 1.41 24.77 15.36
CA PRO A 489 0.79 25.89 14.65
C PRO A 489 1.21 27.25 15.23
N GLU A 490 1.84 27.28 16.40
CA GLU A 490 2.33 28.53 17.01
C GLU A 490 3.72 28.91 16.47
N LYS A 491 4.41 28.00 15.77
CA LYS A 491 5.73 28.30 15.20
C LYS A 491 5.61 29.20 13.96
N PRO A 492 6.38 30.30 13.88
CA PRO A 492 6.37 31.18 12.73
C PRO A 492 6.63 30.46 11.40
N GLU A 493 7.51 29.46 11.40
CA GLU A 493 7.84 28.68 10.20
C GLU A 493 6.65 27.84 9.72
N VAL A 494 5.83 27.33 10.64
CA VAL A 494 4.62 26.55 10.32
C VAL A 494 3.52 27.47 9.83
N GLN A 495 3.32 28.63 10.45
CA GLN A 495 2.36 29.65 9.98
C GLN A 495 2.72 30.26 8.62
N THR A 496 4.01 30.25 8.26
CA THR A 496 4.46 30.70 6.93
C THR A 496 4.25 29.61 5.87
N PHE A 497 4.15 28.35 6.29
CA PHE A 497 3.99 27.19 5.42
C PHE A 497 2.52 26.81 5.19
N LEU A 498 1.69 26.88 6.24
CA LEU A 498 0.23 26.69 6.21
C LEU A 498 -0.48 27.94 5.68
#